data_AF-A0A7R8WUE9-F1
#
_entry.id   AF-A0A7R8WUE9-F1
#
_cell.length_a   1.000
_cell.length_b   1.000
_cell.length_c   1.000
_cell.angle_alpha   90.00
_cell.angle_beta   90.00
_cell.angle_gamma   90.00
#
_symmetry.space_group_name_H-M   'P 1'
#
loop_
_entity.id
_entity.type
_entity.pdbx_description
1 polymer ?
#
loop_
_entity_poly.entity_id
_entity_poly.type
_entity_poly.pdbx_seq_one_letter_code
_entity_poly.pdbx_strand_id
1 'polypeptide(L)' 'MLSIEHWIGAEDRRGGNQFQWVSSLRPVPVYNWYQSTPPASSDSGIYVYCGGSPRWYWYAEPKTNTCYPICETDRIET' A
#
# COMPACT_ATOMS: atom_id res chain seq x y z
N MET A 1 -15.15 -7.48 15.48
CA MET A 1 -14.15 -6.42 15.73
C MET A 1 -13.75 -5.90 14.37
N LEU A 2 -14.14 -4.69 14.00
CA LEU A 2 -13.74 -4.10 12.72
C LEU A 2 -12.25 -3.75 12.83
N SER A 3 -11.41 -4.38 12.01
CA SER A 3 -10.02 -3.94 11.84
C SER A 3 -10.03 -2.56 11.20
N ILE A 4 -9.29 -1.62 11.79
CA ILE A 4 -9.06 -0.33 11.15
C ILE A 4 -8.02 -0.54 10.05
N GLU A 5 -8.36 -0.14 8.84
CA GLU A 5 -7.55 -0.27 7.63
C GLU A 5 -7.29 1.10 7.03
N HIS A 6 -6.06 1.30 6.55
CA HIS A 6 -5.61 2.58 6.04
C HIS A 6 -4.88 2.46 4.72
N TRP A 7 -5.27 3.27 3.74
CA TRP A 7 -4.49 3.39 2.50
C TRP A 7 -3.12 4.00 2.80
N ILE A 8 -2.08 3.39 2.23
CA ILE A 8 -0.73 3.94 2.20
C ILE A 8 -0.36 4.29 0.77
N GLY A 9 0.71 5.06 0.61
CA GLY A 9 1.09 5.60 -0.68
C GLY A 9 1.69 4.59 -1.67
N ALA A 10 1.67 3.29 -1.43
CA ALA A 10 2.23 2.32 -2.37
C ALA A 10 1.17 1.86 -3.38
N GLU A 11 1.52 1.84 -4.66
CA GLU A 11 0.64 1.33 -5.72
C GLU A 11 1.45 0.69 -6.87
N ASP A 12 0.86 -0.31 -7.52
CA ASP A 12 1.34 -0.85 -8.78
C ASP A 12 0.57 -0.20 -9.94
N ARG A 13 1.22 0.77 -10.60
CA ARG A 13 0.66 1.47 -11.77
C ARG A 13 0.86 0.72 -13.08
N ARG A 14 1.82 -0.20 -13.15
CA ARG A 14 2.32 -0.79 -14.41
C ARG A 14 1.99 -2.28 -14.54
N GLY A 15 1.50 -2.90 -13.47
CA GLY A 15 1.27 -4.33 -13.35
C GLY A 15 2.56 -5.10 -13.05
N GLY A 16 2.38 -6.37 -12.71
CA GLY A 16 3.51 -7.28 -12.46
C GLY A 16 4.17 -7.10 -11.09
N ASN A 17 3.44 -6.58 -10.10
CA ASN A 17 3.89 -6.35 -8.73
C ASN A 17 5.05 -5.35 -8.63
N GLN A 18 5.03 -4.32 -9.47
CA GLN A 18 6.04 -3.25 -9.47
C GLN A 18 5.55 -2.01 -8.72
N PHE A 19 5.59 -2.08 -7.38
CA PHE A 19 5.07 -1.03 -6.53
C PHE A 19 5.99 0.19 -6.44
N GLN A 20 5.39 1.37 -6.49
CA GLN A 20 6.04 2.68 -6.33
C GLN A 20 5.28 3.52 -5.30
N TRP A 21 5.99 4.46 -4.67
CA TRP A 21 5.35 5.43 -3.79
C TRP A 21 4.62 6.52 -4.60
N VAL A 22 3.44 6.94 -4.19
CA VAL A 22 2.72 8.03 -4.87
C VAL A 22 3.44 9.37 -4.72
N SER A 23 4.19 9.54 -3.62
CA SER A 23 5.00 10.73 -3.33
C SER A 23 6.29 10.79 -4.15
N SER A 24 6.76 9.66 -4.71
CA SER A 24 7.97 9.62 -5.51
C SER A 24 7.96 8.49 -6.53
N LEU A 25 8.48 8.70 -7.73
CA LEU A 25 8.63 7.63 -8.74
C LEU A 25 9.63 6.52 -8.32
N ARG A 26 10.09 6.51 -7.07
CA ARG A 26 11.00 5.50 -6.54
C ARG A 26 10.24 4.21 -6.25
N PRO A 27 10.85 3.04 -6.54
CA PRO A 27 10.30 1.75 -6.11
C PRO A 27 10.18 1.67 -4.59
N VAL A 28 9.21 0.89 -4.13
CA VAL A 28 9.10 0.53 -2.71
C VAL A 28 10.28 -0.38 -2.33
N PRO A 29 11.13 0.02 -1.37
CA PRO A 29 12.38 -0.70 -1.10
C PRO A 29 12.18 -1.97 -0.25
N VAL A 30 11.15 -2.00 0.58
CA VAL A 30 10.85 -3.10 1.51
C VAL A 30 9.35 -3.25 1.62
N TYR A 31 8.91 -4.50 1.76
CA TYR A 31 7.50 -4.84 1.88
C TYR A 31 7.21 -5.50 3.23
N ASN A 32 6.05 -5.18 3.80
CA ASN A 32 5.51 -5.84 4.99
C ASN A 32 4.21 -6.59 4.65
N TRP A 33 4.23 -7.42 3.62
CA TRP A 33 3.02 -8.10 3.13
C TRP A 33 2.40 -9.04 4.15
N TYR A 34 1.07 -9.07 4.19
CA TYR A 34 0.35 -10.20 4.77
C TYR A 34 0.55 -11.44 3.90
N GLN A 35 0.39 -12.63 4.50
CA GLN A 35 0.52 -13.88 3.77
C GLN A 35 -0.30 -13.85 2.46
N SER A 36 0.27 -14.40 1.38
CA SER A 36 -0.32 -14.46 0.04
C SER A 36 -0.62 -13.11 -0.65
N THR A 37 -0.10 -12.00 -0.12
CA THR A 37 -0.12 -10.69 -0.78
C THR A 37 1.30 -10.29 -1.25
N PRO A 38 1.43 -9.59 -2.39
CA PRO A 38 0.42 -9.43 -3.43
C PRO A 38 0.23 -10.76 -4.18
N PRO A 39 -0.90 -10.98 -4.84
CA PRO A 39 -1.08 -12.15 -5.69
C PRO A 39 -0.03 -12.17 -6.82
N ALA A 40 0.37 -13.38 -7.26
CA ALA A 40 1.47 -13.57 -8.23
C ALA A 40 1.25 -12.89 -9.59
N SER A 41 0.00 -12.60 -9.96
CA SER A 41 -0.38 -11.79 -11.11
C SER A 41 -1.34 -10.71 -10.63
N SER A 42 -0.90 -9.48 -10.69
CA SER A 42 -1.73 -8.33 -10.37
C SER A 42 -1.82 -7.46 -11.62
N ASP A 43 -3.05 -7.12 -12.00
CA ASP A 43 -3.30 -6.13 -13.05
C ASP A 43 -2.73 -4.77 -12.62
N SER A 44 -2.52 -3.86 -13.56
CA SER A 44 -2.22 -2.47 -13.22
C SER A 44 -3.37 -1.84 -12.41
N GLY A 45 -3.06 -0.93 -11.48
CA GLY A 45 -4.08 -0.23 -10.69
C GLY A 45 -4.37 -0.89 -9.35
N ILE A 46 -3.33 -1.43 -8.71
CA ILE A 46 -3.41 -2.08 -7.40
C ILE A 46 -2.84 -1.15 -6.35
N TYR A 47 -3.57 -0.99 -5.26
CA TYR A 47 -3.27 -0.07 -4.18
C TYR A 47 -2.95 -0.84 -2.91
N VAL A 48 -2.14 -0.23 -2.04
CA VAL A 48 -1.73 -0.86 -0.79
C VAL A 48 -2.41 -0.20 0.39
N TYR A 49 -3.03 -1.01 1.25
CA TYR A 49 -3.49 -0.59 2.56
C TYR A 49 -2.79 -1.39 3.65
N CYS A 50 -2.72 -0.84 4.86
CA CYS A 50 -2.24 -1.53 6.05
C CYS A 50 -3.33 -1.64 7.10
N GLY A 51 -3.34 -2.75 7.84
CA GLY A 51 -4.33 -3.03 8.85
C GLY A 51 -4.05 -4.35 9.58
N GLY A 52 -4.85 -4.64 10.60
CA GLY A 52 -4.69 -5.85 11.41
C GLY A 52 -3.64 -5.70 12.51
N SER A 53 -4.10 -5.73 13.76
CA SER A 53 -3.23 -5.77 14.94
C SER A 53 -2.62 -7.17 15.13
N PRO A 54 -1.35 -7.31 15.55
CA PRO A 54 -0.44 -6.26 16.01
C PRO A 54 0.63 -5.82 14.99
N ARG A 55 0.65 -6.40 13.78
CA ARG A 55 1.81 -6.30 12.88
C ARG A 55 1.64 -5.34 11.70
N TRP A 56 0.45 -4.76 11.52
CA TRP A 56 0.18 -3.74 10.48
C TRP A 56 0.65 -4.21 9.10
N TYR A 57 0.26 -5.43 8.75
CA TYR A 57 0.61 -6.03 7.48
C TYR A 57 -0.04 -5.28 6.32
N TRP A 58 0.59 -5.39 5.16
CA TRP A 58 0.17 -4.75 3.93
C TRP A 58 -0.65 -5.72 3.10
N TYR A 59 -1.68 -5.17 2.46
CA TYR A 59 -2.62 -5.84 1.59
C TYR A 59 -2.65 -5.10 0.26
N ALA A 60 -2.87 -5.81 -0.85
CA ALA A 60 -2.85 -5.25 -2.19
C ALA A 60 -4.17 -5.60 -2.90
N GLU A 61 -4.92 -4.59 -3.31
CA GLU A 61 -6.21 -4.76 -3.97
C GLU A 61 -6.56 -3.59 -4.90
N PRO A 62 -7.53 -3.74 -5.82
CA PRO A 62 -8.10 -2.60 -6.54
C PRO A 62 -8.70 -1.58 -5.57
N LYS A 63 -8.76 -0.30 -5.95
CA LYS A 63 -9.33 0.76 -5.11
C LYS A 63 -10.87 0.70 -5.03
N THR A 64 -11.40 -0.38 -4.47
CA THR A 64 -12.84 -0.60 -4.27
C THR A 64 -13.26 -0.43 -2.83
N ASN A 65 -12.32 -0.47 -1.87
CA ASN A 65 -12.61 -0.35 -0.45
C ASN A 65 -12.57 1.10 0.05
N THR A 66 -13.54 1.44 0.89
CA THR A 66 -13.62 2.72 1.61
C THR A 66 -12.76 2.68 2.88
N CYS A 67 -11.44 2.78 2.72
CA CYS A 67 -10.48 2.97 3.82
C CYS A 67 -10.02 4.43 3.88
N TYR A 68 -9.63 4.91 5.08
CA TYR A 68 -9.09 6.27 5.23
C TYR A 68 -7.58 6.28 4.92
N PRO A 69 -7.05 7.28 4.19
CA PRO A 69 -5.62 7.35 3.91
C PRO A 69 -4.81 7.79 5.15
N ILE A 70 -3.59 7.28 5.26
CA ILE A 70 -2.54 7.91 6.06
C ILE A 70 -1.76 8.84 5.14
N CYS A 71 -1.62 10.11 5.53
CA CYS A 71 -0.89 11.11 4.77
C CYS A 71 0.47 11.40 5.41
N GLU A 72 1.49 11.56 4.57
CA GLU A 72 2.79 12.11 4.94
C GLU A 72 2.92 13.53 4.40
N THR A 73 3.58 14.41 5.13
CA THR A 73 3.93 15.77 4.69
C THR A 73 5.43 15.89 4.56
N ASP A 74 5.89 16.77 3.67
CA ASP A 74 7.31 17.06 3.55
C ASP A 74 7.88 17.53 4.88
N ARG A 75 9.03 16.98 5.25
CA ARG A 75 9.80 17.46 6.39
C ARG A 75 10.44 18.79 6.00
N ILE A 76 9.95 19.88 6.59
CA ILE A 76 10.60 21.18 6.48
C ILE A 76 11.78 21.17 7.46
N GLU A 77 12.99 21.01 6.95
CA GLU A 77 14.19 21.24 7.74
C GLU A 77 14.39 22.76 7.88
N THR A 78 14.34 23.25 9.12
CA THR A 78 14.61 24.65 9.50
C THR A 78 16.02 24.81 10.02
#